data_AF-A0A7C1CEU2-F1
#
_entry.id   AF-A0A7C1CEU2-F1
#
_cell.length_a   1.000
_cell.length_b   1.000
_cell.length_c   1.000
_cell.angle_alpha   90.00
_cell.angle_beta   90.00
_cell.angle_gamma   90.00
#
_symmetry.space_group_name_H-M   'P 1'
#
loop_
_entity.id
_entity.type
_entity.pdbx_description
1 polymer ?
#
loop_
_entity_poly.entity_id
_entity_poly.type
_entity_poly.pdbx_seq_one_letter_code
_entity_poly.pdbx_strand_id
1 'polypeptide(L)'
;MRVLEEKMRELEEFLNGEFHKRVERFWAGALKLYVDNVVDVFKLQEWFGELHDVVSFSPYFEIELRYFKEMTERSSERVEGVRPTILGYYGVFSLSFVSGVDIDFVDAVVLFTGDSTNKMTGFIILDFKEARVWRFDGLDGAGAGRGGERVLEEKMREVKEFFKEEFYKRVDRFWAGALKLYVDNVIDVFRLQEWFGELHDVVYSRPYFMVELRYFYVMTGRFDERVEGITPAWLGYYNVLRLRFAYRVCIEFTDAVALFAGDSIRKRAGYVILDFGEARVWRSGDP
;
A
#
# COMPACT_ATOMS: atom_id res chain seq x y z
N MET A 1 -24.30 -5.49 -29.36
CA MET A 1 -24.96 -4.46 -28.53
C MET A 1 -25.44 -5.04 -27.21
N ARG A 2 -26.35 -6.05 -27.24
CA ARG A 2 -26.85 -6.76 -26.04
C ARG A 2 -25.76 -7.31 -25.10
N VAL A 3 -24.69 -7.91 -25.64
CA VAL A 3 -23.56 -8.44 -24.84
C VAL A 3 -22.77 -7.33 -24.13
N LEU A 4 -22.61 -6.16 -24.77
CA LEU A 4 -21.87 -5.04 -24.17
C LEU A 4 -22.66 -4.43 -23.01
N GLU A 5 -23.96 -4.23 -23.19
CA GLU A 5 -24.86 -3.73 -22.15
C GLU A 5 -24.95 -4.69 -20.96
N GLU A 6 -24.97 -6.00 -21.22
CA GLU A 6 -24.89 -7.03 -20.18
C GLU A 6 -23.58 -6.94 -19.40
N LYS A 7 -22.43 -6.78 -20.07
CA LYS A 7 -21.13 -6.60 -19.39
C LYS A 7 -21.02 -5.29 -18.62
N MET A 8 -21.61 -4.21 -19.08
CA MET A 8 -21.68 -2.96 -18.33
C MET A 8 -22.51 -3.13 -17.05
N ARG A 9 -23.67 -3.81 -17.13
CA ARG A 9 -24.49 -4.11 -15.96
C ARG A 9 -23.78 -5.05 -14.97
N GLU A 10 -23.11 -6.10 -15.46
CA GLU A 10 -22.27 -6.98 -14.63
C GLU A 10 -21.19 -6.18 -13.87
N LEU A 11 -20.56 -5.21 -14.53
CA LEU A 11 -19.57 -4.35 -13.89
C LEU A 11 -20.21 -3.43 -12.83
N GLU A 12 -21.35 -2.80 -13.11
CA GLU A 12 -22.05 -1.96 -12.13
C GLU A 12 -22.46 -2.78 -10.89
N GLU A 13 -23.02 -3.98 -11.08
CA GLU A 13 -23.35 -4.90 -9.98
C GLU A 13 -22.10 -5.29 -9.18
N PHE A 14 -20.98 -5.54 -9.87
CA PHE A 14 -19.70 -5.83 -9.23
C PHE A 14 -19.18 -4.66 -8.39
N LEU A 15 -19.16 -3.45 -8.95
CA LEU A 15 -18.67 -2.23 -8.29
C LEU A 15 -19.49 -1.90 -7.05
N ASN A 16 -20.81 -2.09 -7.10
CA ASN A 16 -21.72 -1.81 -6.00
C ASN A 16 -21.79 -2.92 -4.93
N GLY A 17 -21.20 -4.09 -5.17
CA GLY A 17 -21.37 -5.25 -4.28
C GLY A 17 -20.06 -5.94 -3.89
N GLU A 18 -19.35 -6.49 -4.87
CA GLU A 18 -18.24 -7.41 -4.62
C GLU A 18 -16.89 -6.69 -4.52
N PHE A 19 -16.72 -5.55 -5.20
CA PHE A 19 -15.45 -4.82 -5.28
C PHE A 19 -14.82 -4.56 -3.91
N HIS A 20 -15.56 -4.01 -2.95
CA HIS A 20 -15.00 -3.65 -1.64
C HIS A 20 -14.59 -4.87 -0.82
N LYS A 21 -15.33 -5.99 -0.87
CA LYS A 21 -14.91 -7.26 -0.23
C LYS A 21 -13.60 -7.79 -0.81
N ARG A 22 -13.38 -7.46 -2.08
CA ARG A 22 -12.22 -7.84 -2.86
C ARG A 22 -11.01 -6.98 -2.48
N VAL A 23 -11.20 -5.67 -2.34
CA VAL A 23 -10.22 -4.74 -1.74
C VAL A 23 -9.85 -5.14 -0.31
N GLU A 24 -10.82 -5.50 0.53
CA GLU A 24 -10.55 -5.98 1.89
C GLU A 24 -9.67 -7.23 1.90
N ARG A 25 -9.97 -8.22 1.05
CA ARG A 25 -9.17 -9.44 0.89
C ARG A 25 -7.76 -9.14 0.36
N PHE A 26 -7.65 -8.23 -0.61
CA PHE A 26 -6.36 -7.76 -1.10
C PHE A 26 -5.53 -7.20 0.05
N TRP A 27 -6.07 -6.28 0.86
CA TRP A 27 -5.34 -5.69 1.97
C TRP A 27 -4.99 -6.71 3.04
N ALA A 28 -5.92 -7.58 3.44
CA ALA A 28 -5.63 -8.64 4.42
C ALA A 28 -4.44 -9.51 3.96
N GLY A 29 -4.40 -9.88 2.67
CA GLY A 29 -3.29 -10.64 2.09
C GLY A 29 -1.99 -9.81 1.97
N ALA A 30 -2.09 -8.56 1.51
CA ALA A 30 -0.94 -7.67 1.35
C ALA A 30 -0.28 -7.33 2.70
N LEU A 31 -1.06 -6.97 3.72
CA LEU A 31 -0.52 -6.67 5.05
C LEU A 31 0.15 -7.90 5.67
N LYS A 32 -0.40 -9.10 5.45
CA LYS A 32 0.27 -10.34 5.84
C LYS A 32 1.62 -10.50 5.13
N LEU A 33 1.65 -10.31 3.81
CA LEU A 33 2.89 -10.36 3.04
C LEU A 33 3.92 -9.34 3.53
N TYR A 34 3.49 -8.14 3.92
CA TYR A 34 4.38 -7.12 4.46
C TYR A 34 5.04 -7.58 5.77
N VAL A 35 4.23 -8.04 6.74
CA VAL A 35 4.74 -8.51 8.05
C VAL A 35 5.74 -9.66 7.87
N ASP A 36 5.43 -10.60 6.97
CA ASP A 36 6.28 -11.76 6.74
C ASP A 36 7.61 -11.40 6.04
N ASN A 37 7.68 -10.30 5.29
CA ASN A 37 8.79 -10.05 4.37
C ASN A 37 9.57 -8.76 4.61
N VAL A 38 8.96 -7.66 5.07
CA VAL A 38 9.56 -6.31 5.04
C VAL A 38 10.08 -5.88 6.41
N VAL A 39 9.32 -5.10 7.19
CA VAL A 39 9.68 -4.71 8.57
C VAL A 39 8.71 -5.36 9.53
N ASP A 40 9.23 -6.26 10.37
CA ASP A 40 8.49 -6.89 11.45
C ASP A 40 8.73 -6.12 12.76
N VAL A 41 7.75 -5.28 13.14
CA VAL A 41 7.82 -4.48 14.37
C VAL A 41 7.85 -5.38 15.62
N PHE A 42 7.21 -6.55 15.59
CA PHE A 42 7.26 -7.47 16.73
C PHE A 42 8.67 -7.99 16.96
N LYS A 43 9.36 -8.34 15.88
CA LYS A 43 10.77 -8.73 15.95
C LYS A 43 11.68 -7.60 16.44
N LEU A 44 11.40 -6.36 16.05
CA LEU A 44 12.13 -5.20 16.60
C LEU A 44 11.88 -5.05 18.11
N GLN A 45 10.65 -5.29 18.58
CA GLN A 45 10.34 -5.29 20.00
C GLN A 45 11.02 -6.43 20.78
N GLU A 46 11.20 -7.61 20.17
CA GLU A 46 12.00 -8.69 20.77
C GLU A 46 13.47 -8.29 20.95
N TRP A 47 14.01 -7.48 20.03
CA TRP A 47 15.42 -7.06 20.04
C TRP A 47 15.69 -5.85 20.92
N PHE A 48 14.79 -4.88 20.94
CA PHE A 48 14.99 -3.57 21.56
C PHE A 48 14.06 -3.31 22.75
N GLY A 49 13.25 -4.29 23.13
CA GLY A 49 12.24 -4.16 24.18
C GLY A 49 10.94 -3.55 23.66
N GLU A 50 9.99 -3.34 24.57
CA GLU A 50 8.69 -2.78 24.22
C GLU A 50 8.81 -1.44 23.46
N LEU A 51 7.95 -1.24 22.47
CA LEU A 51 7.80 0.03 21.79
C LEU A 51 7.27 1.04 22.81
N HIS A 52 8.07 2.05 23.13
CA HIS A 52 7.79 3.04 24.15
C HIS A 52 7.00 4.22 23.57
N ASP A 53 7.37 4.67 22.37
CA ASP A 53 6.73 5.80 21.72
C ASP A 53 6.74 5.67 20.20
N VAL A 54 5.77 6.32 19.57
CA VAL A 54 5.65 6.46 18.12
C VAL A 54 5.47 7.94 17.82
N VAL A 55 6.56 8.57 17.41
CA VAL A 55 6.55 10.00 17.11
C VAL A 55 6.30 10.20 15.63
N SER A 56 5.24 10.91 15.31
CA SER A 56 4.97 11.36 13.94
C SER A 56 4.69 12.86 13.96
N PHE A 57 5.39 13.61 13.11
CA PHE A 57 5.04 15.01 12.88
C PHE A 57 3.74 15.08 12.06
N SER A 58 3.08 16.22 12.02
CA SER A 58 1.88 16.39 11.20
C SER A 58 2.13 15.88 9.78
N PRO A 59 1.29 14.96 9.26
CA PRO A 59 1.50 14.43 7.93
C PRO A 59 1.38 15.57 6.92
N TYR A 60 2.14 15.49 5.84
CA TYR A 60 1.97 16.39 4.70
C TYR A 60 0.60 16.21 4.06
N PHE A 61 0.11 14.97 4.04
CA PHE A 61 -1.28 14.64 3.73
C PHE A 61 -1.70 13.37 4.45
N GLU A 62 -3.00 13.26 4.70
CA GLU A 62 -3.63 12.09 5.30
C GLU A 62 -4.97 11.86 4.60
N ILE A 63 -5.25 10.60 4.23
CA ILE A 63 -6.54 10.18 3.71
C ILE A 63 -7.10 9.08 4.61
N GLU A 64 -8.33 9.30 5.05
CA GLU A 64 -9.17 8.24 5.59
C GLU A 64 -9.63 7.32 4.45
N LEU A 65 -9.26 6.05 4.53
CA LEU A 65 -9.71 5.02 3.60
C LEU A 65 -11.15 4.66 3.96
N ARG A 66 -12.09 5.04 3.09
CA ARG A 66 -13.52 4.94 3.36
C ARG A 66 -14.05 3.65 2.78
N TYR A 67 -13.81 2.56 3.50
CA TYR A 67 -14.62 1.36 3.34
C TYR A 67 -16.05 1.73 3.74
N PHE A 68 -16.95 1.92 2.77
CA PHE A 68 -18.33 2.32 3.04
C PHE A 68 -18.94 1.42 4.12
N LYS A 69 -19.08 2.02 5.30
CA LYS A 69 -19.56 1.44 6.54
C LYS A 69 -21.06 1.15 6.52
N GLU A 70 -21.69 1.13 5.35
CA GLU A 70 -22.90 0.33 5.15
C GLU A 70 -22.46 -1.12 4.91
N MET A 71 -21.93 -1.71 5.99
CA MET A 71 -22.26 -3.08 6.29
C MET A 71 -23.78 -3.15 6.20
N THR A 72 -24.28 -3.61 5.05
CA THR A 72 -25.53 -4.35 5.05
C THR A 72 -25.45 -5.26 6.27
N GLU A 73 -26.38 -5.10 7.19
CA GLU A 73 -26.53 -5.89 8.42
C GLU A 73 -26.80 -7.39 8.12
N ARG A 74 -26.30 -7.90 6.97
CA ARG A 74 -26.64 -9.19 6.36
C ARG A 74 -25.46 -9.94 5.74
N SER A 75 -24.23 -9.42 5.72
CA SER A 75 -23.09 -10.29 5.38
C SER A 75 -22.59 -11.00 6.65
N SER A 76 -22.99 -12.25 6.83
CA SER A 76 -22.57 -13.15 7.91
C SER A 76 -21.08 -13.53 7.88
N GLU A 77 -20.28 -12.97 6.96
CA GLU A 77 -18.85 -13.21 6.84
C GLU A 77 -18.09 -12.04 7.48
N ARG A 78 -17.84 -12.13 8.79
CA ARG A 78 -16.80 -11.33 9.43
C ARG A 78 -15.46 -11.79 8.86
N VAL A 79 -14.84 -10.97 8.02
CA VAL A 79 -13.42 -11.13 7.70
C VAL A 79 -12.64 -10.69 8.94
N GLU A 80 -12.24 -11.65 9.77
CA GLU A 80 -11.33 -11.40 10.90
C GLU A 80 -9.98 -10.92 10.35
N GLY A 81 -9.53 -9.73 10.76
CA GLY A 81 -8.26 -9.19 10.29
C GLY A 81 -8.03 -7.73 10.62
N VAL A 82 -6.77 -7.32 10.46
CA VAL A 82 -6.31 -5.94 10.52
C VAL A 82 -6.63 -5.27 9.18
N ARG A 83 -7.26 -4.10 9.24
CA ARG A 83 -7.68 -3.35 8.04
C ARG A 83 -6.94 -2.03 8.00
N PRO A 84 -6.47 -1.57 6.84
CA PRO A 84 -5.98 -0.21 6.76
C PRO A 84 -7.15 0.76 6.98
N THR A 85 -6.88 1.86 7.67
CA THR A 85 -7.90 2.86 8.02
C THR A 85 -7.49 4.23 7.52
N ILE A 86 -6.21 4.55 7.61
CA ILE A 86 -5.67 5.86 7.22
C ILE A 86 -4.37 5.64 6.47
N LEU A 87 -4.21 6.34 5.35
CA LEU A 87 -2.96 6.44 4.62
C LEU A 87 -2.41 7.86 4.79
N GLY A 88 -1.25 7.99 5.42
CA GLY A 88 -0.58 9.26 5.64
C GLY A 88 0.83 9.29 5.05
N TYR A 89 1.29 10.47 4.66
CA TYR A 89 2.68 10.70 4.28
C TYR A 89 3.35 11.67 5.23
N TYR A 90 4.47 11.23 5.80
CA TYR A 90 5.18 11.88 6.88
C TYR A 90 6.58 12.27 6.42
N GLY A 91 7.03 13.47 6.76
CA GLY A 91 8.43 13.84 6.56
C GLY A 91 9.38 13.00 7.41
N VAL A 92 8.97 12.70 8.64
CA VAL A 92 9.66 11.75 9.53
C VAL A 92 8.61 11.00 10.35
N PHE A 93 8.76 9.69 10.44
CA PHE A 93 8.00 8.80 11.31
C PHE A 93 8.99 7.98 12.16
N SER A 94 8.86 8.00 13.48
CA SER A 94 9.87 7.48 14.41
C SER A 94 9.31 6.40 15.32
N LEU A 95 10.09 5.34 15.51
CA LEU A 95 9.83 4.26 16.47
C LEU A 95 10.86 4.31 17.59
N SER A 96 10.41 4.54 18.82
CA SER A 96 11.26 4.62 20.00
C SER A 96 11.01 3.45 20.93
N PHE A 97 12.08 2.74 21.30
CA PHE A 97 12.03 1.55 22.13
C PHE A 97 12.55 1.83 23.54
N VAL A 98 12.06 1.07 24.54
CA VAL A 98 12.47 1.23 25.95
C VAL A 98 13.97 1.07 26.18
N SER A 99 14.69 0.38 25.30
CA SER A 99 16.16 0.29 25.33
C SER A 99 16.89 1.60 24.98
N GLY A 100 16.18 2.66 24.61
CA GLY A 100 16.76 3.91 24.13
C GLY A 100 17.22 3.86 22.68
N VAL A 101 16.78 2.86 21.92
CA VAL A 101 16.99 2.78 20.46
C VAL A 101 15.83 3.48 19.76
N ASP A 102 16.17 4.33 18.79
CA ASP A 102 15.22 4.97 17.89
C ASP A 102 15.46 4.52 16.46
N ILE A 103 14.37 4.38 15.70
CA ILE A 103 14.38 4.13 14.27
C ILE A 103 13.52 5.18 13.57
N ASP A 104 14.16 6.04 12.81
CA ASP A 104 13.50 7.10 12.05
C ASP A 104 13.38 6.72 10.58
N PHE A 105 12.18 6.90 10.04
CA PHE A 105 11.85 6.72 8.63
C PHE A 105 11.57 8.09 8.01
N VAL A 106 12.41 8.51 7.08
CA VAL A 106 12.33 9.82 6.41
C VAL A 106 11.54 9.70 5.11
N ASP A 107 10.64 10.65 4.86
CA ASP A 107 9.72 10.64 3.72
C ASP A 107 8.86 9.36 3.71
N ALA A 108 8.28 9.02 4.86
CA ALA A 108 7.59 7.76 5.09
C ALA A 108 6.11 7.80 4.69
N VAL A 109 5.69 6.88 3.83
CA VAL A 109 4.28 6.56 3.60
C VAL A 109 3.85 5.53 4.65
N VAL A 110 2.89 5.90 5.50
CA VAL A 110 2.43 5.08 6.62
C VAL A 110 0.96 4.77 6.47
N LEU A 111 0.63 3.50 6.62
CA LEU A 111 -0.71 2.96 6.62
C LEU A 111 -1.09 2.61 8.05
N PHE A 112 -1.95 3.41 8.67
CA PHE A 112 -2.53 3.06 9.95
C PHE A 112 -3.56 1.98 9.75
N THR A 113 -3.61 1.08 10.71
CA THR A 113 -4.50 -0.06 10.66
C THR A 113 -5.39 -0.10 11.88
N GLY A 114 -6.62 -0.59 11.70
CA GLY A 114 -7.56 -0.84 12.76
C GLY A 114 -8.07 -2.27 12.81
N ASP A 115 -8.73 -2.59 13.92
CA ASP A 115 -9.46 -3.84 14.08
C ASP A 115 -10.85 -3.80 13.40
N SER A 116 -11.62 -4.87 13.55
CA SER A 116 -12.99 -4.98 13.04
C SER A 116 -13.99 -3.93 13.59
N THR A 117 -13.60 -3.16 14.61
CA THR A 117 -14.37 -2.06 15.17
C THR A 117 -13.88 -0.68 14.70
N ASN A 118 -12.93 -0.65 13.75
CA ASN A 118 -12.20 0.52 13.27
C ASN A 118 -11.40 1.24 14.36
N LYS A 119 -11.09 0.57 15.48
CA LYS A 119 -10.16 1.11 16.47
C LYS A 119 -8.76 0.95 15.91
N MET A 120 -7.98 2.04 15.85
CA MET A 120 -6.57 1.97 15.44
C MET A 120 -5.80 1.02 16.36
N THR A 121 -5.12 0.05 15.76
CA THR A 121 -4.37 -1.01 16.45
C THR A 121 -2.90 -1.08 16.05
N GLY A 122 -2.48 -0.39 14.99
CA GLY A 122 -1.10 -0.41 14.54
C GLY A 122 -0.87 0.44 13.29
N PHE A 123 0.33 0.31 12.72
CA PHE A 123 0.73 1.00 11.51
C PHE A 123 1.72 0.14 10.71
N ILE A 124 1.79 0.39 9.41
CA ILE A 124 2.65 -0.28 8.44
C ILE A 124 3.35 0.80 7.62
N ILE A 125 4.66 0.69 7.45
CA ILE A 125 5.46 1.67 6.70
C ILE A 125 5.65 1.13 5.28
N LEU A 126 5.00 1.71 4.29
CA LEU A 126 4.96 1.19 2.93
C LEU A 126 6.19 1.56 2.09
N ASP A 127 6.72 2.76 2.31
CA ASP A 127 7.85 3.29 1.55
C ASP A 127 8.49 4.44 2.33
N PHE A 128 9.81 4.61 2.20
CA PHE A 128 10.55 5.73 2.77
C PHE A 128 11.88 5.93 2.03
N LYS A 129 12.39 7.16 2.07
CA LYS A 129 13.66 7.52 1.41
C LYS A 129 14.87 6.99 2.17
N GLU A 130 14.83 7.10 3.50
CA GLU A 130 15.96 6.74 4.36
C GLU A 130 15.43 6.21 5.69
N ALA A 131 16.04 5.12 6.19
CA ALA A 131 15.88 4.68 7.56
C ALA A 131 17.18 4.95 8.33
N ARG A 132 17.05 5.50 9.53
CA ARG A 132 18.17 5.80 10.40
C ARG A 132 17.95 5.16 11.76
N VAL A 133 18.99 4.51 12.27
CA VAL A 133 18.97 3.85 13.58
C VAL A 133 20.01 4.52 14.47
N TRP A 134 19.61 4.97 15.64
CA TRP A 134 20.53 5.52 16.63
C TRP A 134 20.06 5.23 18.05
N ARG A 135 20.92 5.61 19.00
CA ARG A 135 20.66 5.47 20.43
C ARG A 135 20.51 6.87 21.01
N PHE A 136 19.53 7.05 21.87
CA PHE A 136 19.38 8.24 22.68
C PHE A 136 19.67 7.90 24.14
N ASP A 137 20.68 8.57 24.72
CA ASP A 137 21.17 8.27 26.07
C ASP A 137 20.29 8.89 27.18
N GLY A 138 19.03 9.23 26.90
CA GLY A 138 18.14 9.96 27.82
C GLY A 138 17.07 9.12 28.54
N LEU A 139 17.01 7.80 28.31
CA LEU A 139 16.16 6.90 29.08
C LEU A 139 17.00 6.28 30.22
N ASP A 140 16.95 6.92 31.39
CA ASP A 140 17.47 6.39 32.66
C ASP A 140 16.65 5.14 33.06
N GLY A 141 16.92 3.99 32.45
CA GLY A 141 16.07 2.84 32.70
C GLY A 141 16.45 1.54 32.01
N ALA A 142 17.65 1.01 32.26
CA ALA A 142 17.88 -0.39 32.63
C ALA A 142 19.36 -0.73 32.52
N GLY A 143 19.94 -1.22 33.62
CA GLY A 143 21.31 -1.67 33.71
C GLY A 143 21.59 -2.90 32.83
N ALA A 144 21.83 -2.68 31.54
CA ALA A 144 22.56 -3.64 30.74
C ALA A 144 24.01 -3.63 31.25
N GLY A 145 24.39 -4.57 32.12
CA GLY A 145 25.80 -4.82 32.40
C GLY A 145 26.57 -5.00 31.09
N ARG A 146 27.91 -4.85 31.08
CA ARG A 146 28.74 -4.82 29.85
C ARG A 146 28.41 -5.89 28.78
N GLY A 147 27.89 -7.05 29.17
CA GLY A 147 27.42 -8.09 28.25
C GLY A 147 26.13 -7.75 27.49
N GLY A 148 25.15 -7.10 28.12
CA GLY A 148 23.90 -6.68 27.48
C GLY A 148 24.10 -5.52 26.51
N GLU A 149 25.01 -4.59 26.84
CA GLU A 149 25.34 -3.47 25.96
C GLU A 149 25.97 -3.95 24.64
N ARG A 150 26.85 -4.95 24.71
CA ARG A 150 27.45 -5.56 23.51
C ARG A 150 26.42 -6.25 22.61
N VAL A 151 25.44 -6.93 23.19
CA VAL A 151 24.35 -7.58 22.43
C VAL A 151 23.47 -6.54 21.74
N LEU A 152 23.16 -5.43 22.44
CA LEU A 152 22.38 -4.34 21.89
C LEU A 152 23.08 -3.69 20.69
N GLU A 153 24.37 -3.37 20.83
CA GLU A 153 25.18 -2.82 19.75
C GLU A 153 25.22 -3.75 18.52
N GLU A 154 25.33 -5.06 18.74
CA GLU A 154 25.29 -6.06 17.68
C GLU A 154 23.95 -6.04 16.95
N LYS A 155 22.83 -5.99 17.67
CA LYS A 155 21.48 -5.91 17.08
C LYS A 155 21.22 -4.62 16.32
N MET A 156 21.67 -3.48 16.85
CA MET A 156 21.60 -2.21 16.13
C MET A 156 22.38 -2.26 14.82
N ARG A 157 23.56 -2.89 14.82
CA ARG A 157 24.37 -3.08 13.60
C ARG A 157 23.64 -3.99 12.61
N GLU A 158 23.07 -5.11 13.06
CA GLU A 158 22.26 -6.00 12.21
C GLU A 158 21.12 -5.24 11.51
N VAL A 159 20.39 -4.39 12.24
CA VAL A 159 19.28 -3.60 11.67
C VAL A 159 19.78 -2.54 10.68
N LYS A 160 20.89 -1.86 10.98
CA LYS A 160 21.50 -0.90 10.05
C LYS A 160 21.91 -1.56 8.73
N GLU A 161 22.51 -2.74 8.80
CA GLU A 161 22.89 -3.49 7.59
C GLU A 161 21.66 -4.02 6.85
N PHE A 162 20.61 -4.45 7.57
CA PHE A 162 19.33 -4.85 6.97
C PHE A 162 18.73 -3.72 6.10
N PHE A 163 18.69 -2.48 6.61
CA PHE A 163 18.14 -1.35 5.87
C PHE A 163 18.96 -0.94 4.63
N LYS A 164 20.26 -1.26 4.58
CA LYS A 164 21.11 -0.92 3.43
C LYS A 164 20.94 -1.86 2.24
N GLU A 165 20.86 -3.17 2.48
CA GLU A 165 21.01 -4.16 1.41
C GLU A 165 19.80 -5.06 1.19
N GLU A 166 19.11 -5.43 2.27
CA GLU A 166 18.10 -6.49 2.24
C GLU A 166 16.67 -5.92 2.25
N PHE A 167 16.48 -4.72 2.80
CA PHE A 167 15.18 -4.05 2.86
C PHE A 167 14.56 -3.82 1.47
N TYR A 168 15.27 -3.17 0.53
CA TYR A 168 14.71 -2.87 -0.79
C TYR A 168 14.29 -4.14 -1.55
N LYS A 169 15.08 -5.21 -1.48
CA LYS A 169 14.73 -6.52 -2.07
C LYS A 169 13.46 -7.13 -1.46
N ARG A 170 13.24 -6.88 -0.18
CA ARG A 170 12.05 -7.38 0.54
C ARG A 170 10.82 -6.57 0.20
N VAL A 171 10.97 -5.26 0.05
CA VAL A 171 9.92 -4.37 -0.45
C VAL A 171 9.53 -4.76 -1.88
N ASP A 172 10.50 -5.02 -2.76
CA ASP A 172 10.23 -5.48 -4.14
C ASP A 172 9.44 -6.80 -4.15
N ARG A 173 9.85 -7.77 -3.31
CA ARG A 173 9.14 -9.05 -3.15
C ARG A 173 7.73 -8.86 -2.59
N PHE A 174 7.56 -7.99 -1.61
CA PHE A 174 6.26 -7.62 -1.07
C PHE A 174 5.36 -7.07 -2.16
N TRP A 175 5.83 -6.09 -2.95
CA TRP A 175 5.03 -5.50 -4.00
C TRP A 175 4.72 -6.47 -5.14
N ALA A 176 5.67 -7.32 -5.54
CA ALA A 176 5.40 -8.38 -6.51
C ALA A 176 4.30 -9.34 -6.01
N GLY A 177 4.34 -9.73 -4.72
CA GLY A 177 3.32 -10.56 -4.10
C GLY A 177 1.97 -9.86 -3.96
N ALA A 178 1.96 -8.60 -3.50
CA ALA A 178 0.76 -7.78 -3.36
C ALA A 178 0.11 -7.54 -4.74
N LEU A 179 0.88 -7.22 -5.77
CA LEU A 179 0.37 -7.01 -7.13
C LEU A 179 -0.17 -8.29 -7.77
N LYS A 180 0.34 -9.47 -7.37
CA LYS A 180 -0.30 -10.74 -7.73
C LYS A 180 -1.67 -10.89 -7.06
N LEU A 181 -1.75 -10.63 -5.74
CA LEU A 181 -3.04 -10.64 -5.02
C LEU A 181 -4.04 -9.67 -5.63
N TYR A 182 -3.58 -8.52 -6.14
CA TYR A 182 -4.38 -7.52 -6.84
C TYR A 182 -5.10 -8.10 -8.06
N VAL A 183 -4.37 -8.78 -8.96
CA VAL A 183 -4.96 -9.35 -10.19
C VAL A 183 -6.13 -10.26 -9.85
N ASP A 184 -6.02 -10.98 -8.74
CA ASP A 184 -7.03 -11.92 -8.28
C ASP A 184 -8.19 -11.22 -7.53
N ASN A 185 -7.92 -10.09 -6.86
CA ASN A 185 -8.81 -9.53 -5.84
C ASN A 185 -9.28 -8.10 -6.04
N VAL A 186 -8.97 -7.35 -7.09
CA VAL A 186 -9.63 -6.04 -7.31
C VAL A 186 -9.95 -5.81 -8.79
N ILE A 187 -10.20 -4.57 -9.22
CA ILE A 187 -10.55 -4.24 -10.61
C ILE A 187 -9.35 -4.54 -11.53
N ASP A 188 -9.42 -5.65 -12.24
CA ASP A 188 -8.44 -6.01 -13.26
C ASP A 188 -8.73 -5.25 -14.57
N VAL A 189 -7.94 -4.20 -14.82
CA VAL A 189 -8.00 -3.42 -16.06
C VAL A 189 -7.74 -4.26 -17.31
N PHE A 190 -7.02 -5.39 -17.23
CA PHE A 190 -6.83 -6.29 -18.37
C PHE A 190 -8.12 -7.05 -18.69
N ARG A 191 -8.80 -7.59 -17.66
CA ARG A 191 -10.12 -8.19 -17.84
C ARG A 191 -11.16 -7.18 -18.37
N LEU A 192 -11.10 -5.91 -17.92
CA LEU A 192 -11.95 -4.86 -18.50
C LEU A 192 -11.63 -4.63 -19.98
N GLN A 193 -10.37 -4.73 -20.40
CA GLN A 193 -9.99 -4.61 -21.81
C GLN A 193 -10.52 -5.77 -22.66
N GLU A 194 -10.65 -6.98 -22.11
CA GLU A 194 -11.30 -8.10 -22.80
C GLU A 194 -12.79 -7.83 -23.05
N TRP A 195 -13.46 -7.12 -22.14
CA TRP A 195 -14.90 -6.82 -22.25
C TRP A 195 -15.18 -5.57 -23.09
N PHE A 196 -14.37 -4.53 -22.93
CA PHE A 196 -14.65 -3.19 -23.43
C PHE A 196 -13.67 -2.72 -24.52
N GLY A 197 -12.75 -3.59 -24.95
CA GLY A 197 -11.70 -3.28 -25.90
C GLY A 197 -10.52 -2.59 -25.23
N GLU A 198 -9.44 -2.31 -25.98
CA GLU A 198 -8.23 -1.73 -25.40
C GLU A 198 -8.50 -0.42 -24.64
N LEU A 199 -7.73 -0.20 -23.56
CA LEU A 199 -7.77 1.04 -22.80
C LEU A 199 -7.16 2.14 -23.69
N HIS A 200 -8.00 3.08 -24.11
CA HIS A 200 -7.65 4.11 -25.07
C HIS A 200 -7.08 5.35 -24.38
N ASP A 201 -7.65 5.72 -23.23
CA ASP A 201 -7.33 6.96 -22.55
C ASP A 201 -7.59 6.84 -21.05
N VAL A 202 -6.77 7.52 -20.25
CA VAL A 202 -6.95 7.64 -18.80
C VAL A 202 -6.97 9.12 -18.47
N VAL A 203 -8.17 9.61 -18.20
CA VAL A 203 -8.40 11.01 -17.87
C VAL A 203 -8.48 11.14 -16.37
N TYR A 204 -7.62 11.97 -15.79
CA TYR A 204 -7.68 12.28 -14.38
C TYR A 204 -7.65 13.79 -14.17
N SER A 205 -8.38 14.27 -13.16
CA SER A 205 -8.14 15.59 -12.61
C SER A 205 -6.73 15.66 -12.03
N ARG A 206 -6.11 16.85 -11.93
CA ARG A 206 -4.84 17.00 -11.19
C ARG A 206 -4.97 16.28 -9.85
N PRO A 207 -4.06 15.35 -9.52
CA PRO A 207 -4.13 14.67 -8.23
C PRO A 207 -3.96 15.71 -7.12
N TYR A 208 -4.67 15.53 -6.00
CA TYR A 208 -4.42 16.34 -4.82
C TYR A 208 -3.02 16.07 -4.27
N PHE A 209 -2.60 14.81 -4.33
CA PHE A 209 -1.20 14.44 -4.21
C PHE A 209 -0.88 13.24 -5.08
N MET A 210 0.39 13.15 -5.41
CA MET A 210 0.98 12.03 -6.10
C MET A 210 2.37 11.83 -5.51
N VAL A 211 2.58 10.68 -4.86
CA VAL A 211 3.86 10.28 -4.31
C VAL A 211 4.49 9.30 -5.26
N GLU A 212 5.69 9.62 -5.71
CA GLU A 212 6.55 8.67 -6.41
C GLU A 212 6.98 7.64 -5.40
N LEU A 213 6.57 6.40 -5.61
CA LEU A 213 7.16 5.29 -4.88
C LEU A 213 8.46 4.99 -5.64
N ARG A 214 9.55 5.60 -5.20
CA ARG A 214 10.82 5.61 -5.94
C ARG A 214 11.47 4.23 -5.94
N TYR A 215 11.03 3.39 -6.87
CA TYR A 215 11.66 2.10 -7.20
C TYR A 215 12.54 2.18 -8.46
N PHE A 216 12.92 3.39 -8.88
CA PHE A 216 13.94 3.57 -9.90
C PHE A 216 15.33 3.52 -9.23
N TYR A 217 16.23 2.67 -9.76
CA TYR A 217 17.59 2.30 -9.29
C TYR A 217 17.60 1.03 -8.42
N VAL A 218 17.74 -0.18 -8.99
CA VAL A 218 19.01 -0.66 -9.57
C VAL A 218 18.79 -1.46 -10.87
N MET A 219 18.81 -0.78 -12.02
CA MET A 219 18.96 -1.44 -13.35
C MET A 219 20.35 -1.20 -13.98
N THR A 220 21.33 -0.74 -13.20
CA THR A 220 22.73 -0.59 -13.65
C THR A 220 23.76 -1.30 -12.79
N GLY A 221 23.35 -2.10 -11.80
CA GLY A 221 24.25 -2.88 -10.96
C GLY A 221 23.71 -4.28 -10.76
N ARG A 222 24.23 -5.24 -11.54
CA ARG A 222 24.11 -6.71 -11.41
C ARG A 222 23.31 -7.17 -10.17
N PHE A 223 22.00 -7.30 -10.33
CA PHE A 223 21.23 -8.29 -9.59
C PHE A 223 21.02 -9.48 -10.53
N ASP A 224 21.56 -10.64 -10.16
CA ASP A 224 21.48 -11.89 -10.93
C ASP A 224 20.05 -12.48 -10.98
N GLU A 225 19.11 -11.89 -10.27
CA GLU A 225 17.70 -12.28 -10.28
C GLU A 225 16.86 -11.10 -10.80
N ARG A 226 16.55 -11.12 -12.10
CA ARG A 226 15.47 -10.29 -12.63
C ARG A 226 14.18 -10.72 -11.94
N VAL A 227 13.66 -9.91 -11.02
CA VAL A 227 12.25 -10.02 -10.64
C VAL A 227 11.46 -9.48 -11.84
N GLU A 228 11.22 -10.34 -12.83
CA GLU A 228 10.30 -10.03 -13.93
C GLU A 228 8.90 -9.86 -13.32
N GLY A 229 8.33 -8.66 -13.37
CA GLY A 229 7.04 -8.42 -12.73
C GLY A 229 6.52 -6.98 -12.83
N ILE A 230 5.29 -6.81 -12.35
CA ILE A 230 4.65 -5.50 -12.19
C ILE A 230 5.27 -4.82 -10.96
N THR A 231 5.72 -3.56 -11.09
CA THR A 231 6.26 -2.77 -9.97
C THR A 231 5.42 -1.51 -9.76
N PRO A 232 5.05 -1.16 -8.52
CA PRO A 232 4.37 0.09 -8.26
C PRO A 232 5.35 1.23 -8.50
N ALA A 233 4.87 2.33 -9.07
CA ALA A 233 5.70 3.50 -9.35
C ALA A 233 5.12 4.78 -8.73
N TRP A 234 3.80 4.90 -8.63
CA TRP A 234 3.17 6.08 -8.03
C TRP A 234 1.93 5.70 -7.22
N LEU A 235 1.72 6.39 -6.11
CA LEU A 235 0.47 6.38 -5.37
C LEU A 235 -0.15 7.78 -5.47
N GLY A 236 -1.39 7.86 -5.94
CA GLY A 236 -2.07 9.13 -6.14
C GLY A 236 -3.50 9.12 -5.66
N TYR A 237 -3.96 10.28 -5.20
CA TYR A 237 -5.35 10.53 -4.89
C TYR A 237 -5.95 11.52 -5.88
N TYR A 238 -7.04 11.11 -6.51
CA TYR A 238 -7.66 11.79 -7.63
C TYR A 238 -9.12 12.09 -7.30
N ASN A 239 -9.52 13.36 -7.42
CA ASN A 239 -10.94 13.74 -7.40
C ASN A 239 -11.74 12.93 -8.41
N VAL A 240 -11.19 12.79 -9.62
CA VAL A 240 -11.79 12.03 -10.71
C VAL A 240 -10.69 11.27 -11.42
N LEU A 241 -10.87 9.96 -11.55
CA LEU A 241 -10.07 9.07 -12.39
C LEU A 241 -11.01 8.33 -13.34
N ARG A 242 -10.83 8.54 -14.64
CA ARG A 242 -11.70 8.00 -15.68
C ARG A 242 -10.92 7.14 -16.66
N LEU A 243 -11.35 5.89 -16.82
CA LEU A 243 -10.84 4.94 -17.79
C LEU A 243 -11.76 4.93 -19.02
N ARG A 244 -11.18 5.12 -20.21
CA ARG A 244 -11.92 5.10 -21.48
C ARG A 244 -11.45 3.94 -22.34
N PHE A 245 -12.39 3.09 -22.75
CA PHE A 245 -12.10 1.89 -23.53
C PHE A 245 -12.57 2.03 -24.99
N ALA A 246 -11.96 1.27 -25.89
CA ALA A 246 -12.18 1.36 -27.33
C ALA A 246 -13.65 1.17 -27.76
N TYR A 247 -14.45 0.40 -27.01
CA TYR A 247 -15.89 0.24 -27.28
C TYR A 247 -16.76 1.39 -26.76
N ARG A 248 -16.15 2.56 -26.50
CA ARG A 248 -16.79 3.77 -25.99
C ARG A 248 -17.37 3.59 -24.58
N VAL A 249 -16.87 2.62 -23.83
CA VAL A 249 -17.23 2.46 -22.42
C VAL A 249 -16.32 3.36 -21.60
N CYS A 250 -16.92 4.15 -20.72
CA CYS A 250 -16.25 4.98 -19.75
C CYS A 250 -16.55 4.45 -18.35
N ILE A 251 -15.52 4.34 -17.52
CA ILE A 251 -15.63 4.07 -16.10
C ILE A 251 -15.00 5.25 -15.37
N GLU A 252 -15.72 5.86 -14.45
CA GLU A 252 -15.23 6.96 -13.63
C GLU A 252 -15.25 6.57 -12.16
N PHE A 253 -14.17 6.88 -11.48
CA PHE A 253 -14.01 6.76 -10.05
C PHE A 253 -13.83 8.18 -9.48
N THR A 254 -14.69 8.55 -8.54
CA THR A 254 -14.62 9.82 -7.81
C THR A 254 -13.90 9.60 -6.48
N ASP A 255 -13.05 10.52 -6.06
CA ASP A 255 -12.22 10.41 -4.85
C ASP A 255 -11.39 9.12 -4.82
N ALA A 256 -10.78 8.79 -5.95
CA ALA A 256 -10.08 7.54 -6.16
C ALA A 256 -8.65 7.59 -5.61
N VAL A 257 -8.32 6.62 -4.74
CA VAL A 257 -6.93 6.29 -4.42
C VAL A 257 -6.46 5.25 -5.43
N ALA A 258 -5.47 5.61 -6.25
CA ALA A 258 -4.93 4.73 -7.27
C ALA A 258 -3.42 4.55 -7.14
N LEU A 259 -3.00 3.30 -7.20
CA LEU A 259 -1.61 2.89 -7.31
C LEU A 259 -1.32 2.62 -8.81
N PHE A 260 -0.39 3.38 -9.36
CA PHE A 260 0.09 3.19 -10.72
C PHE A 260 1.25 2.21 -10.71
N ALA A 261 1.18 1.20 -11.57
CA ALA A 261 2.20 0.17 -11.65
C ALA A 261 2.71 -0.01 -13.09
N GLY A 262 4.02 -0.07 -13.26
CA GLY A 262 4.66 -0.38 -14.53
C GLY A 262 4.79 -1.89 -14.70
N ASP A 263 4.25 -2.44 -15.80
CA ASP A 263 4.46 -3.83 -16.18
C ASP A 263 5.63 -3.91 -17.18
N SER A 264 6.79 -4.39 -16.72
CA SER A 264 7.97 -4.56 -17.57
C SER A 264 7.81 -5.70 -18.59
N ILE A 265 6.91 -6.65 -18.33
CA ILE A 265 6.63 -7.81 -19.19
C ILE A 265 5.70 -7.39 -20.33
N ARG A 266 4.64 -6.65 -20.03
CA ARG A 266 3.65 -6.18 -21.03
C ARG A 266 3.96 -4.82 -21.63
N LYS A 267 4.98 -4.10 -21.12
CA LYS A 267 5.31 -2.71 -21.48
C LYS A 267 4.10 -1.77 -21.38
N ARG A 268 3.24 -2.00 -20.40
CA ARG A 268 2.00 -1.22 -20.18
C ARG A 268 1.97 -0.74 -18.73
N ALA A 269 1.39 0.43 -18.52
CA ALA A 269 1.05 0.90 -17.19
C ALA A 269 -0.33 0.38 -16.78
N GLY A 270 -0.44 -0.18 -15.58
CA GLY A 270 -1.69 -0.57 -14.95
C GLY A 270 -2.09 0.40 -13.85
N TYR A 271 -3.40 0.56 -13.65
CA TYR A 271 -3.96 1.30 -12.52
C TYR A 271 -4.59 0.31 -11.56
N VAL A 272 -4.13 0.34 -10.31
CA VAL A 272 -4.73 -0.37 -9.19
C VAL A 272 -5.62 0.61 -8.45
N ILE A 273 -6.93 0.43 -8.53
CA ILE A 273 -7.89 1.25 -7.77
C ILE A 273 -8.07 0.62 -6.40
N LEU A 274 -7.62 1.33 -5.37
CA LEU A 274 -7.60 0.85 -3.99
C LEU A 274 -8.86 1.24 -3.23
N ASP A 275 -9.41 2.42 -3.51
CA ASP A 275 -10.62 2.94 -2.89
C ASP A 275 -11.19 4.08 -3.75
N PHE A 276 -12.50 4.34 -3.62
CA PHE A 276 -13.17 5.48 -4.23
C PHE A 276 -14.48 5.83 -3.49
N GLY A 277 -14.92 7.08 -3.65
CA GLY A 277 -16.22 7.54 -3.13
C GLY A 277 -17.39 7.02 -3.96
N GLU A 278 -17.36 7.24 -5.27
CA GLU A 278 -18.39 6.76 -6.20
C GLU A 278 -17.75 6.19 -7.46
N ALA A 279 -18.39 5.18 -8.07
CA ALA A 279 -18.05 4.72 -9.41
C ALA A 279 -19.25 4.79 -10.35
N ARG A 280 -19.00 5.18 -11.59
CA ARG A 280 -20.02 5.27 -12.65
C ARG A 280 -19.53 4.61 -13.92
N VAL A 281 -20.40 3.84 -14.55
CA VAL A 281 -20.15 3.20 -15.85
C VAL A 281 -21.15 3.77 -16.85
N TRP A 282 -20.68 4.19 -18.01
CA TRP A 282 -21.56 4.64 -19.08
C TRP A 282 -20.92 4.44 -20.44
N ARG A 283 -21.72 4.59 -21.49
CA ARG A 283 -21.24 4.58 -22.86
C ARG A 283 -21.18 6.02 -23.37
N SER A 284 -20.03 6.47 -23.87
CA SER A 284 -19.97 7.76 -24.54
C SER A 284 -20.70 7.68 -25.88
N GLY A 285 -21.68 8.56 -26.08
CA GLY A 285 -22.19 8.92 -27.39
C GLY A 285 -21.40 10.14 -27.85
N ASP A 286 -20.84 10.10 -29.05
CA ASP A 286 -20.05 11.23 -29.56
C ASP A 286 -20.83 12.01 -30.63
N PRO A 287 -20.53 13.32 -30.78
CA PRO A 287 -19.32 14.00 -30.27
C PRO A 287 -19.56 15.03 -29.16
#